data_AF-F4CJG5-F1
#
_entry.id   AF-F4CJG5-F1
#
_cell.length_a   1.000
_cell.length_b   1.000
_cell.length_c   1.000
_cell.angle_alpha   90.00
_cell.angle_beta   90.00
_cell.angle_gamma   90.00
#
_symmetry.space_group_name_H-M   'P 1'
#
loop_
_entity.id
_entity.type
_entity.pdbx_description
1 polymer ?
#
loop_
_entity_poly.entity_id
_entity_poly.type
_entity_poly.pdbx_seq_one_letter_code
_entity_poly.pdbx_strand_id
1 'polypeptide(L)'
;MTTHPTAAGPVDTDHGSRAAGPRPVRRLLAATATAALAVAVLAGCAGGAAGPDAAGGTPSSTTPTPSATPPSSGTAAGPTAPAGGLLWPVTDAAAAKALQAQVDNGAQPWLLDPAEVATSYATTVLGWRAPTAGAPDSGSVVVTDPDAGSTTVTMVQPATTGAAGIWVVTAARRN
;
A
#
# COMPACT_ATOMS: atom_id res chain seq x y z
N MET A 1 -59.41 -62.19 -13.80
CA MET A 1 -59.33 -60.93 -13.04
C MET A 1 -57.88 -60.78 -12.62
N THR A 2 -57.12 -60.01 -13.40
CA THR A 2 -55.66 -59.92 -13.32
C THR A 2 -55.30 -58.62 -12.62
N THR A 3 -54.67 -58.71 -11.45
CA THR A 3 -54.16 -57.57 -10.69
C THR A 3 -52.65 -57.44 -10.90
N HIS A 4 -52.22 -56.32 -11.47
CA HIS A 4 -50.82 -55.87 -11.49
C HIS A 4 -50.66 -54.71 -10.51
N PRO A 5 -49.65 -54.72 -9.64
CA PRO A 5 -49.06 -53.50 -9.11
C PRO A 5 -47.74 -53.18 -9.83
N THR A 6 -47.70 -52.00 -10.43
CA THR A 6 -46.52 -51.31 -10.96
C THR A 6 -46.02 -50.33 -9.91
N ALA A 7 -44.74 -50.42 -9.53
CA ALA A 7 -43.81 -49.29 -9.32
C ALA A 7 -42.58 -49.76 -8.51
N ALA A 8 -41.44 -49.92 -9.20
CA ALA A 8 -40.13 -50.06 -8.58
C ALA A 8 -39.14 -49.13 -9.31
N GLY A 9 -38.59 -48.17 -8.55
CA GLY A 9 -37.24 -47.60 -8.69
C GLY A 9 -36.94 -46.68 -9.89
N PRO A 10 -36.48 -45.44 -9.64
CA PRO A 10 -35.66 -44.72 -10.60
C PRO A 10 -34.18 -45.08 -10.42
N VAL A 11 -33.58 -45.63 -11.47
CA VAL A 11 -32.15 -45.46 -11.78
C VAL A 11 -32.08 -45.09 -13.26
N ASP A 12 -31.58 -43.89 -13.56
CA ASP A 12 -30.60 -43.74 -14.62
C ASP A 12 -29.91 -42.37 -14.51
N THR A 13 -28.60 -42.41 -14.72
CA THR A 13 -27.68 -41.28 -14.76
C THR A 13 -27.54 -40.88 -16.22
N ASP A 14 -27.99 -39.69 -16.61
CA ASP A 14 -27.70 -39.15 -17.95
C ASP A 14 -26.81 -37.90 -17.89
N HIS A 15 -25.73 -37.97 -18.66
CA HIS A 15 -24.78 -36.90 -18.94
C HIS A 15 -25.31 -36.04 -20.09
N GLY A 16 -25.56 -34.75 -19.86
CA GLY A 16 -26.04 -33.91 -20.94
C GLY A 16 -26.00 -32.40 -20.73
N SER A 17 -24.90 -31.81 -21.19
CA SER A 17 -24.90 -30.58 -22.00
C SER A 17 -25.19 -29.21 -21.37
N ARG A 18 -24.16 -28.36 -21.50
CA ARG A 18 -24.21 -26.97 -21.99
C ARG A 18 -25.11 -25.97 -21.27
N ALA A 19 -24.46 -25.09 -20.50
CA ALA A 19 -24.83 -23.68 -20.47
C ALA A 19 -23.56 -22.82 -20.43
N ALA A 20 -23.17 -22.34 -21.60
CA ALA A 20 -22.24 -21.25 -21.76
C ALA A 20 -22.98 -19.92 -21.56
N GLY A 21 -22.43 -19.04 -20.71
CA GLY A 21 -22.75 -17.60 -20.65
C GLY A 21 -23.20 -17.12 -19.25
N PRO A 22 -22.94 -15.84 -18.88
CA PRO A 22 -22.50 -14.72 -19.71
C PRO A 22 -21.07 -14.25 -19.40
N ARG A 23 -20.37 -13.79 -20.44
CA ARG A 23 -19.13 -13.02 -20.34
C ARG A 23 -19.47 -11.61 -19.83
N PRO A 24 -18.83 -11.09 -18.77
CA PRO A 24 -18.95 -9.68 -18.44
C PRO A 24 -18.34 -8.86 -19.57
N VAL A 25 -19.20 -8.12 -20.25
CA VAL A 25 -18.89 -7.23 -21.37
C VAL A 25 -17.97 -6.13 -20.85
N ARG A 26 -16.78 -6.03 -21.45
CA ARG A 26 -15.90 -4.86 -21.33
C ARG A 26 -16.72 -3.60 -21.68
N ARG A 27 -17.12 -2.83 -20.67
CA ARG A 27 -17.54 -1.45 -20.89
C ARG A 27 -16.28 -0.60 -20.99
N LEU A 28 -15.92 -0.26 -22.22
CA LEU A 28 -15.17 0.95 -22.52
C LEU A 28 -15.94 2.13 -21.90
N LEU A 29 -15.33 2.78 -20.90
CA LEU A 29 -15.59 4.16 -20.53
C LEU A 29 -14.22 4.83 -20.57
N ALA A 30 -13.90 5.38 -21.75
CA ALA A 30 -14.05 6.80 -22.04
C ALA A 30 -12.99 7.61 -21.30
N ALA A 31 -11.91 7.87 -22.04
CA ALA A 31 -10.93 8.88 -21.71
C ALA A 31 -11.62 10.25 -21.57
N THR A 32 -11.49 10.86 -20.40
CA THR A 32 -11.55 12.32 -20.26
C THR A 32 -10.33 12.77 -19.49
N ALA A 33 -9.26 12.97 -20.24
CA ALA A 33 -8.13 13.78 -19.83
C ALA A 33 -8.54 15.25 -19.88
N THR A 34 -8.62 15.88 -18.72
CA THR A 34 -8.53 17.34 -18.58
C THR A 34 -7.74 17.63 -17.31
N ALA A 35 -6.42 17.49 -17.43
CA ALA A 35 -5.50 18.06 -16.46
C ALA A 35 -5.54 19.58 -16.60
N ALA A 36 -6.06 20.26 -15.58
CA ALA A 36 -5.99 21.70 -15.47
C ALA A 36 -4.53 22.12 -15.26
N LEU A 37 -3.99 22.80 -16.27
CA LEU A 37 -2.65 23.38 -16.26
C LEU A 37 -2.68 24.66 -15.41
N ALA A 38 -2.19 24.60 -14.17
CA ALA A 38 -1.92 25.78 -13.37
C ALA A 38 -0.40 26.01 -13.29
N VAL A 39 0.13 26.76 -14.25
CA VAL A 39 1.50 27.27 -14.24
C VAL A 39 1.51 28.53 -13.38
N ALA A 40 2.03 28.43 -12.16
CA ALA A 40 2.26 29.58 -11.28
C ALA A 40 3.76 29.90 -11.19
N VAL A 41 4.16 30.84 -12.05
CA VAL A 41 5.18 31.90 -11.88
C VAL A 41 6.51 31.53 -11.20
N LEU A 42 7.54 31.34 -12.03
CA LEU A 42 8.94 31.60 -11.66
C LEU A 42 9.23 33.10 -11.85
N ALA A 43 9.36 33.83 -10.75
CA ALA A 43 9.93 35.17 -10.75
C ALA A 43 10.95 35.27 -9.61
N GLY A 44 12.23 35.50 -9.96
CA GLY A 44 13.20 36.07 -9.02
C GLY A 44 14.49 35.29 -8.81
N CYS A 45 15.33 35.17 -9.83
CA CYS A 45 16.78 35.06 -9.67
C CYS A 45 17.41 36.39 -10.12
N ALA A 46 17.91 37.16 -9.17
CA ALA A 46 18.90 38.26 -9.26
C ALA A 46 18.76 39.04 -7.95
N GLY A 47 19.77 39.48 -7.23
CA GLY A 47 21.20 39.60 -7.45
C GLY A 47 21.71 40.35 -6.21
N GLY A 48 22.95 40.10 -5.80
CA GLY A 48 23.48 40.59 -4.53
C GLY A 48 23.67 42.10 -4.43
N ALA A 49 23.86 42.56 -3.20
CA ALA A 49 24.64 43.76 -2.88
C ALA A 49 25.13 43.66 -1.43
N ALA A 50 26.43 43.92 -1.26
CA ALA A 50 27.13 44.02 0.01
C ALA A 50 26.71 45.27 0.79
N GLY A 51 26.81 45.19 2.11
CA GLY A 51 26.86 46.34 3.00
C GLY A 51 27.30 45.91 4.40
N PRO A 52 28.49 46.34 4.88
CA PRO A 52 28.88 46.20 6.27
C PRO A 52 28.47 47.47 7.01
N ASP A 53 27.59 47.37 8.00
CA ASP A 53 27.45 48.45 8.98
C ASP A 53 27.06 47.90 10.35
N ALA A 54 27.78 48.42 11.33
CA ALA A 54 27.78 48.00 12.71
C ALA A 54 26.76 48.82 13.51
N ALA A 55 25.95 48.15 14.31
CA ALA A 55 25.31 48.66 15.53
C ALA A 55 24.78 47.44 16.29
N GLY A 56 25.28 47.10 17.48
CA GLY A 56 25.00 47.89 18.66
C GLY A 56 23.64 47.49 19.21
N GLY A 57 23.57 46.38 19.93
CA GLY A 57 22.34 45.91 20.58
C GLY A 57 22.52 44.57 21.26
N THR A 58 22.83 44.58 22.55
CA THR A 58 22.72 43.44 23.46
C THR A 58 21.24 43.09 23.67
N PRO A 59 20.76 41.88 23.34
CA PRO A 59 19.56 41.35 23.93
C PRO A 59 19.92 40.57 25.20
N SER A 60 19.40 41.04 26.33
CA SER A 60 19.34 40.31 27.60
C SER A 60 18.70 38.94 27.39
N SER A 61 19.44 37.86 27.61
CA SER A 61 18.86 36.52 27.75
C SER A 61 18.25 36.38 29.14
N THR A 62 16.97 36.73 29.26
CA THR A 62 16.12 36.22 30.35
C THR A 62 15.92 34.72 30.14
N THR A 63 16.49 33.93 31.05
CA THR A 63 16.27 32.50 31.25
C THR A 63 14.76 32.20 31.33
N PRO A 64 14.16 31.43 30.40
CA PRO A 64 12.89 30.79 30.66
C PRO A 64 13.16 29.52 31.47
N THR A 65 12.66 29.50 32.70
CA THR A 65 12.52 28.30 33.54
C THR A 65 11.68 27.26 32.78
N PRO A 66 12.19 26.06 32.44
CA PRO A 66 11.32 24.99 31.99
C PRO A 66 10.68 24.34 33.22
N SER A 67 9.49 24.83 33.61
CA SER A 67 8.53 24.00 34.33
C SER A 67 7.82 23.13 33.28
N ALA A 68 8.49 22.06 32.85
CA ALA A 68 7.85 21.00 32.09
C ALA A 68 7.36 19.94 33.07
N THR A 69 6.10 20.05 33.46
CA THR A 69 5.32 18.93 33.99
C THR A 69 5.51 17.73 33.07
N PRO A 70 5.92 16.55 33.57
CA PRO A 70 6.01 15.37 32.72
C PRO A 70 4.60 15.05 32.21
N PRO A 71 4.37 14.94 30.89
CA PRO A 71 3.12 14.39 30.41
C PRO A 71 3.06 12.95 30.91
N SER A 72 1.95 12.63 31.58
CA SER A 72 1.58 11.28 31.98
C SER A 72 1.92 10.32 30.85
N SER A 73 2.68 9.27 31.18
CA SER A 73 2.93 8.11 30.33
C SER A 73 1.58 7.45 30.02
N GLY A 74 0.87 8.00 29.05
CA GLY A 74 -0.11 7.24 28.29
C GLY A 74 0.70 6.13 27.64
N THR A 75 0.50 4.90 28.11
CA THR A 75 0.85 3.70 27.35
C THR A 75 0.14 3.82 26.01
N ALA A 76 0.79 4.48 25.05
CA ALA A 76 0.47 4.33 23.66
C ALA A 76 0.63 2.84 23.43
N ALA A 77 -0.49 2.18 23.17
CA ALA A 77 -0.48 0.84 22.62
C ALA A 77 0.44 0.91 21.40
N GLY A 78 1.68 0.46 21.56
CA GLY A 78 2.62 0.36 20.46
C GLY A 78 1.94 -0.48 19.39
N PRO A 79 2.14 -0.17 18.10
CA PRO A 79 1.55 -0.97 17.03
C PRO A 79 1.93 -2.43 17.29
N THR A 80 0.93 -3.25 17.55
CA THR A 80 1.07 -4.69 17.74
C THR A 80 1.80 -5.20 16.50
N ALA A 81 3.08 -5.58 16.66
CA ALA A 81 3.84 -6.16 15.58
C ALA A 81 3.05 -7.39 15.10
N PRO A 82 2.76 -7.51 13.80
CA PRO A 82 2.00 -8.64 13.28
C PRO A 82 2.69 -9.96 13.67
N ALA A 83 1.89 -11.01 13.87
CA ALA A 83 2.36 -12.33 14.27
C ALA A 83 3.26 -13.02 13.22
N GLY A 84 3.51 -12.39 12.08
CA GLY A 84 4.58 -12.70 11.15
C GLY A 84 5.51 -11.50 11.06
N GLY A 85 6.81 -11.71 11.23
CA GLY A 85 7.80 -10.64 11.15
C GLY A 85 7.72 -9.85 9.84
N LEU A 86 8.32 -8.67 9.82
CA LEU A 86 8.47 -7.93 8.58
C LEU A 86 9.39 -8.74 7.65
N LEU A 87 9.01 -8.85 6.38
CA LEU A 87 9.72 -9.68 5.40
C LEU A 87 10.47 -8.80 4.40
N TRP A 88 9.82 -7.77 3.89
CA TRP A 88 10.35 -6.95 2.80
C TRP A 88 9.63 -5.59 2.74
N PRO A 89 10.28 -4.46 2.45
CA PRO A 89 11.71 -4.31 2.10
C PRO A 89 12.65 -4.36 3.30
N VAL A 90 12.10 -4.31 4.52
CA VAL A 90 12.83 -4.31 5.78
C VAL A 90 12.29 -5.41 6.69
N THR A 91 13.12 -5.93 7.57
CA THR A 91 12.77 -7.09 8.41
C THR A 91 12.55 -6.74 9.89
N ASP A 92 12.75 -5.49 10.27
CA ASP A 92 12.56 -5.02 11.65
C ASP A 92 11.96 -3.61 11.71
N ALA A 93 11.37 -3.28 12.86
CA ALA A 93 10.63 -2.04 13.05
C ALA A 93 11.52 -0.78 13.08
N ALA A 94 12.79 -0.90 13.48
CA ALA A 94 13.70 0.25 13.51
C ALA A 94 14.12 0.63 12.09
N ALA A 95 14.44 -0.35 11.25
CA ALA A 95 14.68 -0.15 9.82
C ALA A 95 13.45 0.42 9.11
N ALA A 96 12.24 -0.04 9.47
CA ALA A 96 11.01 0.51 8.91
C ALA A 96 10.77 1.98 9.29
N LYS A 97 11.09 2.39 10.53
CA LYS A 97 11.03 3.81 10.93
C LYS A 97 12.07 4.66 10.18
N ALA A 98 13.28 4.13 9.99
CA ALA A 98 14.30 4.83 9.22
C ALA A 98 13.88 4.98 7.74
N LEU A 99 13.26 3.94 7.16
CA LEU A 99 12.73 3.97 5.81
C LEU A 99 11.56 4.96 5.68
N GLN A 100 10.65 4.99 6.65
CA GLN A 100 9.56 5.98 6.71
C GLN A 100 10.13 7.40 6.64
N ALA A 101 11.14 7.71 7.45
CA ALA A 101 11.78 9.03 7.45
C ALA A 101 12.39 9.37 6.07
N GLN A 102 12.96 8.41 5.35
CA GLN A 102 13.47 8.64 3.99
C GLN A 102 12.32 8.95 3.02
N VAL A 103 11.21 8.22 3.11
CA VAL A 103 10.02 8.45 2.28
C VAL A 103 9.37 9.80 2.57
N ASP A 104 9.31 10.20 3.83
CA ASP A 104 8.84 11.52 4.25
C ASP A 104 9.73 12.65 3.67
N ASN A 105 11.01 12.37 3.42
CA ASN A 105 11.94 13.28 2.73
C ASN A 105 11.90 13.15 1.19
N GLY A 106 10.91 12.43 0.64
CA GLY A 106 10.69 12.28 -0.80
C GLY A 106 11.40 11.10 -1.46
N ALA A 107 12.02 10.21 -0.69
CA ALA A 107 12.56 8.97 -1.25
C ALA A 107 11.44 7.99 -1.61
N GLN A 108 11.64 7.21 -2.67
CA GLN A 108 10.84 6.00 -2.98
C GLN A 108 9.31 6.16 -2.74
N PRO A 109 8.64 7.13 -3.38
CA PRO A 109 7.22 7.40 -3.13
C PRO A 109 6.31 6.20 -3.43
N TRP A 110 6.78 5.24 -4.22
CA TRP A 110 6.10 3.97 -4.49
C TRP A 110 5.85 3.14 -3.22
N LEU A 111 6.59 3.37 -2.11
CA LEU A 111 6.36 2.69 -0.83
C LEU A 111 5.06 3.09 -0.14
N LEU A 112 4.44 4.20 -0.56
CA LEU A 112 3.17 4.69 -0.02
C LEU A 112 1.96 4.00 -0.66
N ASP A 113 2.16 3.36 -1.82
CA ASP A 113 1.10 2.67 -2.55
C ASP A 113 1.23 1.14 -2.40
N PRO A 114 0.23 0.45 -1.83
CA PRO A 114 0.33 -0.98 -1.58
C PRO A 114 0.41 -1.82 -2.86
N ALA A 115 -0.19 -1.36 -3.98
CA ALA A 115 -0.17 -2.10 -5.24
C ALA A 115 1.21 -2.03 -5.91
N GLU A 116 1.87 -0.87 -5.86
CA GLU A 116 3.25 -0.70 -6.31
C GLU A 116 4.22 -1.53 -5.47
N VAL A 117 4.09 -1.51 -4.14
CA VAL A 117 4.93 -2.34 -3.25
C VAL A 117 4.73 -3.83 -3.54
N ALA A 118 3.49 -4.28 -3.77
CA ALA A 118 3.20 -5.69 -4.08
C ALA A 118 3.78 -6.11 -5.44
N THR A 119 3.69 -5.22 -6.44
CA THR A 119 4.30 -5.43 -7.77
C THR A 119 5.83 -5.47 -7.69
N SER A 120 6.44 -4.57 -6.92
CA SER A 120 7.89 -4.56 -6.67
C SER A 120 8.34 -5.82 -5.93
N TYR A 121 7.57 -6.32 -4.96
CA TYR A 121 7.85 -7.58 -4.28
C TYR A 121 7.80 -8.77 -5.26
N ALA A 122 6.78 -8.83 -6.11
CA ALA A 122 6.65 -9.92 -7.09
C ALA A 122 7.79 -9.92 -8.12
N THR A 123 8.21 -8.75 -8.61
CA THR A 123 9.33 -8.65 -9.54
C THR A 123 10.68 -8.98 -8.88
N THR A 124 10.91 -8.46 -7.67
CA THR A 124 12.24 -8.54 -7.02
C THR A 124 12.45 -9.86 -6.27
N VAL A 125 11.42 -10.35 -5.57
CA VAL A 125 11.51 -11.53 -4.70
C VAL A 125 11.00 -12.78 -5.40
N LEU A 126 9.88 -12.68 -6.13
CA LEU A 126 9.31 -13.84 -6.84
C LEU A 126 9.89 -14.01 -8.26
N GLY A 127 10.60 -13.01 -8.78
CA GLY A 127 11.21 -13.05 -10.12
C GLY A 127 10.20 -12.97 -11.27
N TRP A 128 9.00 -12.44 -11.00
CA TRP A 128 7.93 -12.34 -12.00
C TRP A 128 8.25 -11.22 -13.01
N ARG A 129 7.94 -11.47 -14.30
CA ARG A 129 8.33 -10.55 -15.38
C ARG A 129 7.28 -9.50 -15.67
N ALA A 130 6.00 -9.85 -15.54
CA ALA A 130 4.89 -8.95 -15.82
C ALA A 130 3.77 -9.08 -14.76
N PRO A 131 4.09 -8.95 -13.46
CA PRO A 131 3.07 -8.95 -12.43
C PRO A 131 2.11 -7.76 -12.59
N THR A 132 0.84 -8.01 -12.33
CA THR A 132 -0.20 -6.99 -12.20
C THR A 132 -0.83 -7.09 -10.81
N ALA A 133 -0.79 -6.01 -10.05
CA ALA A 133 -1.47 -5.90 -8.77
C ALA A 133 -2.97 -5.57 -8.95
N GLY A 134 -3.81 -6.25 -8.16
CA GLY A 134 -5.22 -5.91 -8.01
C GLY A 134 -5.43 -4.74 -7.05
N ALA A 135 -6.71 -4.38 -6.84
CA ALA A 135 -7.07 -3.38 -5.83
C ALA A 135 -6.67 -3.87 -4.43
N PRO A 136 -6.13 -2.99 -3.57
CA PRO A 136 -5.82 -3.34 -2.19
C PRO A 136 -7.10 -3.59 -1.41
N ASP A 137 -7.08 -4.62 -0.57
CA ASP A 137 -8.14 -4.95 0.38
C ASP A 137 -7.53 -5.21 1.76
N SER A 138 -7.89 -4.37 2.73
CA SER A 138 -7.61 -4.60 4.15
C SER A 138 -6.15 -4.99 4.47
N GLY A 139 -5.17 -4.35 3.82
CA GLY A 139 -3.73 -4.64 4.00
C GLY A 139 -3.23 -5.85 3.21
N SER A 140 -3.98 -6.31 2.21
CA SER A 140 -3.55 -7.34 1.27
C SER A 140 -3.77 -6.90 -0.18
N VAL A 141 -2.94 -7.43 -1.08
CA VAL A 141 -3.03 -7.21 -2.53
C VAL A 141 -2.85 -8.55 -3.23
N VAL A 142 -3.76 -8.88 -4.14
CA VAL A 142 -3.58 -10.03 -5.04
C VAL A 142 -2.74 -9.60 -6.23
N VAL A 143 -1.59 -10.22 -6.42
CA VAL A 143 -0.73 -10.01 -7.58
C VAL A 143 -0.88 -11.21 -8.51
N THR A 144 -1.05 -10.95 -9.80
CA THR A 144 -1.19 -11.99 -10.83
C THR A 144 -0.13 -11.81 -11.90
N ASP A 145 0.46 -12.91 -12.34
CA ASP A 145 1.34 -12.97 -13.50
C ASP A 145 0.81 -14.06 -14.46
N PRO A 146 0.81 -13.80 -15.79
CA PRO A 146 0.23 -14.72 -16.76
C PRO A 146 0.92 -16.09 -16.80
N ASP A 147 2.21 -16.15 -16.42
CA ASP A 147 3.02 -17.37 -16.47
C ASP A 147 3.10 -18.06 -15.10
N ALA A 148 3.07 -17.29 -14.01
CA ALA A 148 3.24 -17.81 -12.65
C ALA A 148 1.95 -17.98 -11.83
N GLY A 149 0.81 -17.45 -12.30
CA GLY A 149 -0.47 -17.49 -11.57
C GLY A 149 -0.63 -16.34 -10.58
N SER A 150 -1.38 -16.56 -9.50
CA SER A 150 -1.72 -15.51 -8.53
C SER A 150 -1.15 -15.76 -7.13
N THR A 151 -0.74 -14.68 -6.47
CA THR A 151 -0.24 -14.67 -5.09
C THR A 151 -0.92 -13.55 -4.32
N THR A 152 -1.44 -13.87 -3.13
CA THR A 152 -1.91 -12.89 -2.16
C THR A 152 -0.73 -12.40 -1.32
N VAL A 153 -0.45 -11.10 -1.36
CA VAL A 153 0.60 -10.45 -0.57
C VAL A 153 -0.07 -9.73 0.59
N THR A 154 0.36 -10.00 1.82
CA THR A 154 -0.12 -9.34 3.04
C THR A 154 0.93 -8.35 3.54
N MET A 155 0.48 -7.19 3.97
CA MET A 155 1.31 -6.04 4.29
C MET A 155 0.80 -5.31 5.54
N VAL A 156 1.71 -4.60 6.20
CA VAL A 156 1.38 -3.70 7.30
C VAL A 156 2.10 -2.37 7.14
N GLN A 157 1.66 -1.37 7.90
CA GLN A 157 2.33 -0.08 8.02
C GLN A 157 2.95 0.04 9.42
N PRO A 158 4.23 -0.30 9.58
CA PRO A 158 4.82 -0.48 10.92
C PRO A 158 5.24 0.83 11.61
N ALA A 159 5.37 1.94 10.88
CA ALA A 159 5.84 3.22 11.39
C ALA A 159 4.70 4.24 11.52
N THR A 160 4.12 4.63 10.38
CA THR A 160 3.00 5.56 10.26
C THR A 160 1.84 4.84 9.60
N THR A 161 0.59 5.08 10.02
CA THR A 161 -0.59 4.48 9.39
C THR A 161 -1.30 5.48 8.46
N GLY A 162 -2.05 4.97 7.49
CA GLY A 162 -2.80 5.77 6.52
C GLY A 162 -1.99 6.11 5.26
N ALA A 163 -2.41 7.14 4.52
CA ALA A 163 -1.87 7.45 3.19
C ALA A 163 -0.37 7.83 3.16
N ALA A 164 0.18 8.28 4.29
CA ALA A 164 1.60 8.59 4.43
C ALA A 164 2.43 7.42 4.95
N GLY A 165 1.80 6.28 5.29
CA GLY A 165 2.48 5.12 5.84
C GLY A 165 3.14 4.26 4.77
N ILE A 166 4.39 3.89 4.98
CA ILE A 166 5.04 2.90 4.12
C ILE A 166 4.40 1.52 4.28
N TRP A 167 4.27 0.78 3.18
CA TRP A 167 3.82 -0.60 3.21
C TRP A 167 5.01 -1.56 3.28
N VAL A 168 4.93 -2.51 4.20
CA VAL A 168 5.94 -3.56 4.39
C VAL A 168 5.25 -4.91 4.33
N VAL A 169 5.72 -5.78 3.44
CA VAL A 169 5.24 -7.16 3.28
C VAL A 169 5.58 -7.97 4.52
N THR A 170 4.61 -8.75 4.98
CA THR A 170 4.74 -9.67 6.12
C THR A 170 4.47 -11.11 5.74
N ALA A 171 3.72 -11.34 4.66
CA ALA A 171 3.49 -12.67 4.12
C ALA A 171 3.18 -12.62 2.62
N ALA A 172 3.47 -13.72 1.93
CA ALA A 172 3.01 -13.97 0.57
C ALA A 172 2.50 -15.41 0.48
N ARG A 173 1.29 -15.59 -0.05
CA ARG A 173 0.64 -16.89 -0.19
C ARG A 173 0.18 -17.09 -1.62
N ARG A 174 0.65 -18.15 -2.26
CA ARG A 174 0.20 -18.53 -3.61
C ARG A 174 -1.25 -19.06 -3.55
N ASN A 175 -2.06 -18.69 -4.53
CA ASN A 175 -3.46 -19.07 -4.65
C ASN A 175 -3.64 -20.31 -5.53
#